data_AF-A0A9X7FYK4-F1
#
_entry.id   AF-A0A9X7FYK4-F1
#
_cell.length_a   1.000
_cell.length_b   1.000
_cell.length_c   1.000
_cell.angle_alpha   90.00
_cell.angle_beta   90.00
_cell.angle_gamma   90.00
#
_symmetry.space_group_name_H-M   'P 1'
#
loop_
_entity.id
_entity.type
_entity.pdbx_description
1 polymer ?
#
loop_
_entity_poly.entity_id
_entity_poly.type
_entity_poly.pdbx_seq_one_letter_code
_entity_poly.pdbx_strand_id
1 'polypeptide(L)' 'KSVLDRNQAVEEMHESFGEKCIVFPNPMYGDWEAALYQYDFKKSDAEKEKLRKEALRVFENTK' A
#
# COMPACT_ATOMS: atom_id res chain seq x y z
N LYS A 1 2.38 -11.01 -0.75
CA LYS A 1 3.50 -10.05 -0.95
C LYS A 1 3.26 -8.85 -0.04
N SER A 2 4.23 -8.43 0.75
CA SER A 2 4.04 -7.30 1.66
C SER A 2 3.96 -5.96 0.91
N VAL A 3 3.58 -4.88 1.60
CA VAL A 3 3.67 -3.51 1.04
C VAL A 3 5.10 -3.21 0.59
N LEU A 4 6.10 -3.64 1.36
CA LEU A 4 7.51 -3.44 1.04
C LEU A 4 7.91 -4.18 -0.24
N ASP A 5 7.61 -5.48 -0.34
CA ASP A 5 8.00 -6.30 -1.51
C ASP A 5 7.35 -5.77 -2.80
N ARG A 6 6.13 -5.27 -2.69
CA ARG A 6 5.39 -4.71 -3.82
C ARG A 6 6.01 -3.41 -4.30
N ASN A 7 6.35 -2.51 -3.39
CA ASN A 7 6.96 -1.24 -3.72
C ASN A 7 8.38 -1.45 -4.27
N GLN A 8 9.13 -2.40 -3.71
CA GLN A 8 10.44 -2.79 -4.21
C GLN A 8 10.36 -3.33 -5.65
N ALA A 9 9.37 -4.17 -5.95
CA ALA A 9 9.17 -4.66 -7.30
C ALA A 9 8.81 -3.54 -8.30
N VAL A 10 8.07 -2.51 -7.86
CA VAL A 10 7.81 -1.32 -8.70
C VAL A 10 9.12 -0.58 -9.02
N GLU A 11 9.99 -0.42 -8.03
CA GLU A 11 11.30 0.22 -8.21
C GLU A 11 12.20 -0.57 -9.18
N GLU A 12 12.26 -1.89 -9.03
CA GLU A 12 13.02 -2.77 -9.93
C GLU A 12 12.53 -2.73 -11.38
N MET A 13 11.25 -2.45 -11.60
CA MET A 13 10.61 -2.43 -12.92
C MET A 13 10.28 -1.01 -13.40
N HIS A 14 10.86 0.05 -12.79
CA HIS A 14 10.46 1.44 -13.03
C HIS A 14 10.46 1.82 -14.52
N GLU A 15 11.42 1.32 -15.31
CA GLU A 15 11.53 1.57 -16.75
C GLU A 15 10.33 1.05 -17.56
N SER A 16 9.60 0.05 -17.06
CA SER A 16 8.44 -0.53 -17.76
C SER A 16 7.16 0.29 -17.60
N PHE A 17 7.09 1.16 -16.60
CA PHE A 17 5.91 2.00 -16.34
C PHE A 17 5.86 3.16 -17.33
N GLY A 18 4.72 3.34 -18.00
CA GLY A 18 4.55 4.32 -19.07
C GLY A 18 4.91 3.82 -20.47
N GLU A 19 5.54 2.64 -20.59
CA GLU A 19 5.80 1.98 -21.88
C GLU A 19 4.95 0.71 -22.03
N LYS A 20 5.19 -0.30 -21.17
CA LYS A 20 4.50 -1.59 -21.18
C LYS A 20 3.39 -1.65 -20.14
N CYS A 21 3.61 -1.02 -18.99
CA CYS A 21 2.68 -0.95 -17.89
C CYS A 21 2.09 0.46 -17.81
N ILE A 22 0.89 0.65 -18.35
CA ILE A 22 0.16 1.91 -18.26
C ILE A 22 -0.79 1.84 -17.05
N VAL A 23 -0.47 2.59 -16.00
CA VAL A 23 -1.19 2.55 -14.71
C VAL A 23 -2.18 3.70 -14.61
N PHE A 24 -3.39 3.41 -14.15
CA PHE A 24 -4.41 4.41 -13.84
C PHE A 24 -4.50 4.64 -12.33
N PRO A 25 -4.76 5.89 -11.88
CA PRO A 25 -4.87 6.18 -10.47
C PRO A 25 -6.17 5.60 -9.89
N ASN A 26 -6.05 4.79 -8.83
CA ASN A 26 -7.17 4.36 -8.01
C ASN A 26 -6.79 4.36 -6.51
N PRO A 27 -7.14 5.42 -5.77
CA PRO A 27 -6.90 5.49 -4.33
C PRO A 27 -8.05 4.89 -3.49
N MET A 28 -9.14 4.41 -4.10
CA MET A 28 -10.33 3.99 -3.36
C MET A 28 -10.19 2.56 -2.79
N TYR A 29 -9.59 1.66 -3.54
CA TYR A 29 -9.45 0.25 -3.18
C TYR A 29 -8.37 -0.43 -4.03
N GLY A 30 -8.05 -1.68 -3.68
CA GLY A 30 -7.23 -2.58 -4.51
C GLY A 30 -6.21 -3.36 -3.68
N ASP A 31 -5.29 -4.01 -4.37
CA ASP A 31 -4.25 -4.84 -3.75
C ASP A 31 -3.31 -4.06 -2.82
N TRP A 32 -3.23 -2.74 -2.98
CA TRP A 32 -2.51 -1.89 -2.03
C TRP A 32 -3.14 -1.93 -0.64
N GLU A 33 -4.47 -1.95 -0.56
CA GLU A 33 -5.21 -2.08 0.71
C GLU A 33 -5.12 -3.51 1.22
N ALA A 34 -5.28 -4.50 0.34
CA ALA A 34 -5.16 -5.92 0.71
C ALA A 34 -3.81 -6.22 1.36
N ALA A 35 -2.72 -5.65 0.82
CA ALA A 35 -1.37 -5.85 1.34
C ALA A 35 -1.20 -5.31 2.77
N LEU A 36 -1.93 -4.25 3.16
CA LEU A 36 -1.94 -3.75 4.55
C LEU A 36 -2.57 -4.76 5.50
N TYR A 37 -3.55 -5.52 5.04
CA TYR A 37 -4.24 -6.54 5.85
C TYR A 37 -3.62 -7.93 5.74
N GLN A 38 -2.44 -8.07 5.11
CA GLN A 38 -1.84 -9.37 4.79
C GLN A 38 -2.79 -10.26 3.97
N TYR A 39 -3.60 -9.63 3.10
CA TYR A 39 -4.65 -10.24 2.28
C TYR A 39 -5.77 -10.91 3.10
N ASP A 40 -5.84 -10.66 4.40
CA ASP A 40 -6.91 -11.14 5.26
C ASP A 40 -7.98 -10.06 5.47
N PHE A 41 -9.01 -10.10 4.62
CA PHE A 41 -10.16 -9.20 4.69
C PHE A 41 -11.17 -9.55 5.79
N LYS A 42 -11.01 -10.70 6.46
CA LYS A 42 -11.91 -11.14 7.54
C LYS A 42 -11.67 -10.40 8.85
N LYS A 43 -10.61 -9.59 8.93
CA LYS A 43 -10.34 -8.68 10.04
C LYS A 43 -11.55 -7.79 10.31
N SER A 44 -11.82 -7.57 11.59
CA SER A 44 -12.85 -6.63 12.04
C SER A 44 -12.54 -5.21 11.58
N ASP A 45 -13.57 -4.37 11.53
CA ASP A 45 -13.40 -2.97 11.13
C ASP A 45 -12.47 -2.21 12.07
N ALA A 46 -12.47 -2.54 13.37
CA ALA A 46 -11.55 -1.97 14.35
C ALA A 46 -10.08 -2.37 14.09
N GLU A 47 -9.83 -3.62 13.71
CA GLU A 47 -8.49 -4.06 13.33
C GLU A 47 -8.02 -3.38 12.05
N LYS A 48 -8.90 -3.24 11.05
CA LYS A 48 -8.60 -2.52 9.81
C LYS A 48 -8.29 -1.05 10.07
N GLU A 49 -9.08 -0.38 10.92
CA GLU A 49 -8.85 1.01 11.32
C GLU A 49 -7.48 1.18 11.99
N LYS A 50 -7.13 0.29 12.92
CA LYS A 50 -5.82 0.29 13.59
C LYS A 50 -4.69 0.14 12.58
N LEU A 51 -4.76 -0.86 11.69
CA LEU A 51 -3.74 -1.10 10.66
C LEU A 51 -3.59 0.10 9.71
N ARG A 52 -4.69 0.74 9.32
CA ARG A 52 -4.66 1.95 8.48
C ARG A 52 -3.92 3.09 9.17
N LYS A 53 -4.19 3.32 10.47
CA LYS A 53 -3.53 4.38 11.25
C LYS A 53 -2.04 4.09 11.45
N GLU A 54 -1.67 2.85 11.74
CA GLU A 54 -0.27 2.43 11.92
C GLU A 54 0.55 2.53 10.63
N ALA A 55 -0.09 2.39 9.46
CA ALA A 55 0.57 2.53 8.17
C ALA A 55 0.89 4.00 7.78
N LEU A 56 0.36 4.98 8.53
CA LEU A 56 0.63 6.39 8.26
C LEU A 56 2.02 6.79 8.79
N ARG A 57 2.84 7.36 7.92
CA ARG A 57 4.08 8.02 8.33
C ARG A 57 3.78 9.43 8.82
N VAL A 58 3.67 9.61 10.13
CA VAL A 58 3.37 10.89 10.75
C VAL A 58 4.61 11.78 10.79
N PHE A 59 4.43 13.08 10.55
CA PHE A 59 5.47 14.09 10.76
C PHE A 59 5.53 14.46 12.24
N GLU A 60 6.67 14.23 12.89
CA GLU A 60 6.93 14.65 14.26
C GLU A 60 7.54 16.05 14.25
N ASN A 61 6.81 17.03 14.80
CA ASN A 61 7.33 18.39 14.96
C ASN A 61 7.99 18.50 16.34
N THR A 62 9.27 18.16 16.43
CA THR A 62 10.08 18.45 17.61
C THR A 62 10.29 19.95 17.71
N LYS A 63 9.58 20.60 18.63
CA LYS A 63 9.92 21.93 19.13
C LYS A 63 11.11 21.88 20.07
#